data_AF-A0A3Q2PX45-F1
#
_entry.id   AF-A0A3Q2PX45-F1
#
_cell.length_a   1.000
_cell.length_b   1.000
_cell.length_c   1.000
_cell.angle_alpha   90.00
_cell.angle_beta   90.00
_cell.angle_gamma   90.00
#
_symmetry.space_group_name_H-M   'P 1'
#
loop_
_entity.id
_entity.type
_entity.pdbx_description
1 polymer ?
#
loop_
_entity_poly.entity_id
_entity_poly.type
_entity_poly.pdbx_seq_one_letter_code
_entity_poly.pdbx_strand_id
1 'polypeptide(L)'
;MPRYAQLVMGPAGSGKSTYCSTMVQHAESLNRSVQVVNLDPAAEYFSYPVMADIRELIQVDDVMEDDSLRFGPNGGLVFCMEYFANNFDWLAESLGHVEDDYVLFDCPGKCSAVQNARQRHYIYLYCMGLQTEVHLLMKLSLCSKRGAAVLELEV
;
A
#
# COMPACT_ATOMS: atom_id res chain seq x y z
N MET A 1 1.70 -17.25 -14.77
CA MET A 1 0.34 -16.69 -15.04
C MET A 1 0.38 -15.19 -14.76
N PRO A 2 -0.62 -14.36 -15.18
CA PRO A 2 -0.63 -12.97 -14.74
C PRO A 2 -0.70 -12.93 -13.21
N ARG A 3 0.17 -12.11 -12.60
CA ARG A 3 0.08 -11.78 -11.18
C ARG A 3 -1.07 -10.80 -11.00
N TYR A 4 -1.71 -10.77 -9.84
CA TYR A 4 -2.74 -9.76 -9.54
C TYR A 4 -2.25 -8.86 -8.43
N ALA A 5 -2.44 -7.56 -8.57
CA ALA A 5 -2.13 -6.59 -7.53
C ALA A 5 -3.35 -5.74 -7.24
N GLN A 6 -3.55 -5.42 -5.97
CA GLN A 6 -4.55 -4.47 -5.55
C GLN A 6 -3.90 -3.38 -4.72
N LEU A 7 -4.10 -2.14 -5.14
CA LEU A 7 -3.67 -0.97 -4.40
C LEU A 7 -4.82 -0.51 -3.50
N VAL A 8 -4.69 -0.77 -2.20
CA VAL A 8 -5.73 -0.46 -1.21
C VAL A 8 -5.51 0.95 -0.69
N MET A 9 -6.38 1.87 -1.07
CA MET A 9 -6.25 3.30 -0.74
C MET A 9 -7.53 3.87 -0.13
N GLY A 10 -7.37 4.99 0.57
CA GLY A 10 -8.47 5.67 1.25
C GLY A 10 -7.99 6.46 2.46
N PRO A 11 -8.81 7.40 2.95
CA PRO A 11 -8.45 8.26 4.06
C PRO A 11 -8.13 7.47 5.34
N ALA A 12 -7.44 8.11 6.29
CA ALA A 12 -7.18 7.54 7.60
C ALA A 12 -8.51 7.13 8.26
N GLY A 13 -8.53 5.94 8.87
CA GLY A 13 -9.75 5.40 9.47
C GLY A 13 -10.76 4.76 8.49
N SER A 14 -10.50 4.72 7.17
CA SER A 14 -11.41 4.06 6.21
C SER A 14 -11.41 2.52 6.29
N GLY A 15 -10.49 1.93 7.07
CA GLY A 15 -10.36 0.49 7.27
C GLY A 15 -9.58 -0.24 6.17
N LYS A 16 -8.51 0.35 5.64
CA LYS A 16 -7.60 -0.27 4.64
C LYS A 16 -6.93 -1.53 5.20
N SER A 17 -6.21 -1.42 6.31
CA SER A 17 -5.57 -2.56 6.97
C SER A 17 -6.59 -3.61 7.43
N THR A 18 -7.78 -3.19 7.89
CA THR A 18 -8.88 -4.12 8.19
C THR A 18 -9.34 -4.89 6.95
N TYR A 19 -9.40 -4.23 5.79
CA TYR A 19 -9.71 -4.87 4.52
C TYR A 19 -8.62 -5.87 4.14
N CYS A 20 -7.34 -5.51 4.23
CA CYS A 20 -6.23 -6.43 3.98
C CYS A 20 -6.31 -7.67 4.88
N SER A 21 -6.52 -7.48 6.19
CA SER A 21 -6.72 -8.58 7.14
C SER A 21 -7.87 -9.51 6.74
N THR A 22 -9.00 -8.94 6.32
CA THR A 22 -10.18 -9.71 5.91
C THR A 22 -9.94 -10.47 4.62
N MET A 23 -9.24 -9.87 3.66
CA MET A 23 -8.91 -10.50 2.39
C MET A 23 -7.94 -11.66 2.56
N VAL A 24 -6.93 -11.53 3.42
CA VAL A 24 -6.00 -12.62 3.77
C VAL A 24 -6.78 -13.79 4.38
N GLN A 25 -7.58 -13.55 5.42
CA GLN A 25 -8.39 -14.59 6.06
C GLN A 25 -9.38 -15.25 5.09
N HIS A 26 -9.98 -14.46 4.19
CA HIS A 26 -10.89 -14.99 3.18
C HIS A 26 -10.17 -15.88 2.16
N ALA A 27 -8.99 -15.46 1.68
CA ALA A 27 -8.18 -16.26 0.76
C ALA A 27 -7.72 -17.57 1.41
N GLU A 28 -7.26 -17.52 2.66
CA GLU A 28 -6.89 -18.70 3.45
C GLU A 28 -8.06 -19.68 3.56
N SER A 29 -9.27 -19.20 3.81
CA SER A 29 -10.48 -20.04 3.87
C SER A 29 -10.82 -20.77 2.56
N LEU A 30 -10.28 -20.26 1.44
CA LEU A 30 -10.44 -20.84 0.09
C LEU A 30 -9.21 -21.63 -0.37
N ASN A 31 -8.23 -21.88 0.52
CA ASN A 31 -6.91 -22.45 0.18
C ASN A 31 -6.19 -21.66 -0.92
N ARG A 32 -6.25 -20.33 -0.87
CA ARG A 32 -5.52 -19.42 -1.75
C ARG A 32 -4.55 -18.57 -0.94
N SER A 33 -3.40 -18.23 -1.53
CA SER A 33 -2.46 -17.29 -0.94
C SER A 33 -2.76 -15.86 -1.39
N VAL A 34 -2.69 -14.93 -0.45
CA VAL A 34 -2.66 -13.48 -0.70
C VAL A 34 -1.52 -12.92 0.12
N GLN A 35 -0.66 -12.14 -0.52
CA GLN A 35 0.49 -11.51 0.11
C GLN A 35 0.17 -10.05 0.37
N VAL A 36 0.62 -9.51 1.51
CA VAL A 36 0.41 -8.09 1.81
C VAL A 36 1.75 -7.37 1.88
N VAL A 37 1.85 -6.27 1.16
CA VAL A 37 2.95 -5.30 1.25
C VAL A 37 2.44 -4.08 2.00
N ASN A 38 3.09 -3.75 3.11
CA ASN A 38 2.83 -2.49 3.81
C ASN A 38 3.63 -1.36 3.15
N LEU A 39 2.93 -0.32 2.71
CA LEU A 39 3.52 0.92 2.22
C LEU A 39 3.25 2.11 3.16
N ASP A 40 2.63 1.91 4.33
CA ASP A 40 2.44 2.94 5.35
C ASP A 40 3.62 3.01 6.34
N PRO A 41 4.51 4.02 6.24
CA PRO A 41 5.66 4.17 7.13
C PRO A 41 5.27 4.68 8.53
N ALA A 42 3.99 4.98 8.76
CA ALA A 42 3.42 5.33 10.06
C ALA A 42 2.55 4.20 10.64
N ALA A 43 2.58 2.99 10.07
CA ALA A 43 1.85 1.85 10.60
C ALA A 43 2.38 1.42 11.97
N GLU A 44 1.48 1.19 12.92
CA GLU A 44 1.84 0.74 14.28
C GLU A 44 1.76 -0.79 14.42
N TYR A 45 0.67 -1.39 13.96
CA TYR A 45 0.36 -2.81 14.18
C TYR A 45 -0.39 -3.43 12.99
N PHE A 46 -0.10 -4.71 12.71
CA PHE A 46 -0.80 -5.52 11.71
C PHE A 46 -1.44 -6.75 12.35
N SER A 47 -2.63 -7.12 11.86
CA SER A 47 -3.34 -8.35 12.25
C SER A 47 -3.18 -9.48 11.23
N TYR A 48 -2.20 -9.38 10.33
CA TYR A 48 -1.93 -10.28 9.21
C TYR A 48 -0.42 -10.32 8.93
N PRO A 49 0.09 -11.41 8.31
CA PRO A 49 1.47 -11.45 7.85
C PRO A 49 1.71 -10.43 6.74
N VAL A 50 2.85 -9.75 6.82
CA VAL A 50 3.32 -8.79 5.82
C VAL A 50 4.54 -9.39 5.13
N MET A 51 4.52 -9.42 3.81
CA MET A 51 5.61 -9.91 2.96
C MET A 51 6.77 -8.90 2.89
N ALA A 52 6.44 -7.62 2.77
CA ALA A 52 7.41 -6.54 2.73
C ALA A 52 6.84 -5.32 3.46
N ASP A 53 7.67 -4.69 4.29
CA ASP A 53 7.27 -3.57 5.13
C ASP A 53 8.18 -2.37 4.89
N ILE A 54 7.61 -1.28 4.36
CA ILE A 54 8.35 -0.03 4.09
C ILE A 54 9.10 0.50 5.31
N ARG A 55 8.70 0.16 6.54
CA ARG A 55 9.38 0.58 7.77
C ARG A 55 10.79 0.00 7.89
N GLU A 56 11.10 -1.09 7.17
CA GLU A 56 12.47 -1.62 7.04
C GLU A 56 13.37 -0.72 6.18
N LEU A 57 12.77 0.05 5.27
CA LEU A 57 13.45 1.05 4.45
C LEU A 57 13.46 2.43 5.12
N ILE A 58 12.30 2.88 5.59
CA ILE A 58 12.11 4.18 6.24
C ILE A 58 10.80 4.24 7.04
N GLN A 59 10.85 4.77 8.26
CA GLN A 59 9.69 4.98 9.13
C GLN A 59 9.54 6.45 9.54
N VAL A 60 8.30 6.88 9.79
CA VAL A 60 7.99 8.31 10.04
C VAL A 60 8.59 8.81 11.35
N ASP A 61 8.63 7.96 12.37
CA ASP A 61 9.14 8.33 13.69
C ASP A 61 10.62 8.72 13.62
N ASP A 62 11.46 7.91 12.97
CA ASP A 62 12.89 8.21 12.78
C ASP A 62 13.11 9.54 12.04
N VAL A 63 12.28 9.82 11.02
CA VAL A 63 12.37 11.06 10.23
C VAL A 63 11.94 12.28 11.05
N MET A 64 10.99 12.11 11.97
CA MET A 64 10.53 13.17 12.85
C MET A 64 11.49 13.44 14.02
N GLU A 65 12.21 12.42 14.49
CA GLU A 65 13.23 12.53 15.53
C GLU A 65 14.55 13.13 15.02
N ASP A 66 14.75 13.20 13.70
CA ASP A 66 15.92 13.84 13.09
C ASP A 66 15.86 15.39 13.22
N ASP A 67 16.64 15.90 14.18
CA ASP A 67 16.81 17.33 14.48
C ASP A 67 17.31 18.17 13.28
N SER A 68 17.94 17.56 12.28
CA SER A 68 18.42 18.24 11.07
C SER A 68 17.29 18.50 10.06
N LEU A 69 16.29 17.62 10.02
CA LEU A 69 15.16 17.69 9.10
C LEU A 69 14.01 18.54 9.63
N ARG A 70 13.78 18.49 10.96
CA ARG A 70 12.75 19.29 11.66
C ARG A 70 11.35 19.15 11.05
N PHE A 71 11.01 17.95 10.58
CA PHE A 71 9.71 17.69 9.98
C PHE A 71 8.64 17.46 11.05
N GLY A 72 7.45 18.01 10.82
CA GLY A 72 6.24 17.58 11.53
C GLY A 72 5.64 16.30 10.92
N PRO A 73 4.60 15.71 11.53
CA PRO A 73 4.04 14.41 11.12
C PRO A 73 3.63 14.27 9.65
N ASN A 74 3.20 15.37 9.03
CA ASN A 74 2.82 15.35 7.60
C ASN A 74 4.04 15.53 6.69
N GLY A 75 5.03 16.32 7.12
CA GLY A 75 6.28 16.51 6.38
C GLY A 75 7.14 15.24 6.39
N GLY A 76 7.23 14.58 7.54
CA GLY A 76 7.94 13.31 7.69
C GLY A 76 7.34 12.24 6.79
N LEU A 77 6.01 12.12 6.78
CA LEU A 77 5.31 11.18 5.90
C LEU A 77 5.58 11.45 4.40
N VAL A 78 5.55 12.72 3.96
CA VAL A 78 5.88 13.07 2.57
C VAL A 78 7.32 12.68 2.24
N PHE A 79 8.26 12.97 3.15
CA PHE A 79 9.66 12.61 3.00
C PHE A 79 9.86 11.09 2.90
N CYS A 80 9.25 10.30 3.78
CA CYS A 80 9.31 8.83 3.72
C CYS A 80 8.87 8.32 2.35
N MET A 81 7.78 8.88 1.83
CA MET A 81 7.23 8.46 0.55
C MET A 81 8.12 8.91 -0.63
N GLU A 82 8.75 10.09 -0.56
CA GLU A 82 9.75 10.53 -1.55
C GLU A 82 11.01 9.66 -1.52
N TYR A 83 11.48 9.31 -0.34
CA TYR A 83 12.61 8.41 -0.15
C TYR A 83 12.32 7.02 -0.73
N PHE A 84 11.13 6.47 -0.47
CA PHE A 84 10.67 5.23 -1.09
C PHE A 84 10.63 5.32 -2.61
N ALA A 85 10.12 6.41 -3.19
CA ALA A 85 10.08 6.58 -4.64
C ALA A 85 11.49 6.65 -5.27
N ASN A 86 12.48 7.19 -4.55
CA ASN A 86 13.87 7.23 -5.00
C ASN A 86 14.61 5.89 -4.80
N ASN A 87 14.13 5.03 -3.90
CA ASN A 87 14.69 3.71 -3.60
C ASN A 87 13.72 2.60 -4.00
N PHE A 88 13.00 2.80 -5.11
CA PHE A 88 11.91 1.93 -5.52
C PHE A 88 12.37 0.50 -5.84
N ASP A 89 13.65 0.32 -6.19
CA ASP A 89 14.27 -1.00 -6.38
C ASP A 89 14.17 -1.89 -5.14
N TRP A 90 14.12 -1.29 -3.93
CA TRP A 90 13.86 -2.03 -2.68
C TRP A 90 12.57 -2.85 -2.76
N LEU A 91 11.51 -2.30 -3.36
CA LEU A 91 10.25 -3.02 -3.50
C LEU A 91 10.41 -4.20 -4.44
N ALA A 92 11.19 -4.03 -5.51
CA ALA A 92 11.43 -5.09 -6.47
C ALA A 92 12.23 -6.24 -5.88
N GLU A 93 13.24 -5.93 -5.07
CA GLU A 93 14.01 -6.92 -4.34
C GLU A 93 13.18 -7.62 -3.26
N SER A 94 12.35 -6.87 -2.54
CA SER A 94 11.47 -7.39 -1.48
C SER A 94 10.38 -8.33 -2.02
N LEU A 95 9.84 -8.02 -3.21
CA LEU A 95 8.92 -8.90 -3.90
C LEU A 95 9.66 -10.09 -4.54
N GLY A 96 10.85 -9.91 -5.10
CA GLY A 96 11.60 -11.01 -5.73
C GLY A 96 10.80 -11.77 -6.81
N HIS A 97 11.04 -13.07 -6.91
CA HIS A 97 10.33 -13.96 -7.84
C HIS A 97 9.23 -14.75 -7.11
N VAL A 98 8.14 -14.10 -6.74
CA VAL A 98 6.97 -14.81 -6.20
C VAL A 98 6.08 -15.33 -7.34
N GLU A 99 5.92 -16.64 -7.48
CA GLU A 99 5.08 -17.23 -8.53
C GLU A 99 3.62 -17.33 -8.07
N ASP A 100 2.70 -16.91 -8.94
CA ASP A 100 1.24 -17.02 -8.77
C ASP A 100 0.61 -16.22 -7.59
N ASP A 101 1.18 -15.07 -7.24
CA ASP A 101 0.69 -14.27 -6.10
C ASP A 101 -0.35 -13.20 -6.45
N TYR A 102 -1.39 -13.17 -5.62
CA TYR A 102 -2.28 -12.03 -5.47
C TYR A 102 -1.71 -11.13 -4.36
N VAL A 103 -1.28 -9.92 -4.71
CA VAL A 103 -0.60 -8.99 -3.80
C VAL A 103 -1.51 -7.82 -3.44
N LEU A 104 -1.65 -7.56 -2.15
CA LEU A 104 -2.30 -6.38 -1.60
C LEU A 104 -1.25 -5.36 -1.18
N PHE A 105 -1.36 -4.13 -1.67
CA PHE A 105 -0.56 -3.01 -1.19
C PHE A 105 -1.40 -2.17 -0.23
N ASP A 106 -1.09 -2.22 1.06
CA ASP A 106 -1.73 -1.40 2.09
C ASP A 106 -1.06 -0.03 2.13
N CYS A 107 -1.75 0.99 1.61
CA CYS A 107 -1.17 2.33 1.47
C CYS A 107 -1.42 3.24 2.68
N PRO A 108 -0.56 4.26 2.88
CA PRO A 108 -0.75 5.23 3.95
C PRO A 108 -2.12 5.92 3.93
N GLY A 109 -2.69 6.12 5.12
CA GLY A 109 -4.03 6.68 5.25
C GLY A 109 -4.15 8.19 5.04
N LYS A 110 -3.08 8.95 5.18
CA LYS A 110 -3.17 10.42 5.04
C LYS A 110 -3.14 10.83 3.56
N CYS A 111 -4.23 11.47 3.15
CA CYS A 111 -4.51 12.00 1.81
C CYS A 111 -3.28 12.61 1.11
N SER A 112 -2.54 13.52 1.75
CA SER A 112 -1.50 14.29 1.08
C SER A 112 -0.26 13.49 0.65
N ALA A 113 0.01 12.35 1.29
CA ALA A 113 1.21 11.56 1.00
C ALA A 113 1.01 10.57 -0.16
N VAL A 114 -0.13 9.87 -0.19
CA VAL A 114 -0.44 8.84 -1.23
C VAL A 114 -1.26 9.39 -2.39
N GLN A 115 -1.93 10.54 -2.23
CA GLN A 115 -2.70 11.14 -3.32
C GLN A 115 -1.86 11.95 -4.31
N ASN A 116 -0.54 12.00 -4.18
CA ASN A 116 0.29 12.51 -5.26
C ASN A 116 0.18 11.55 -6.46
N ALA A 117 -0.25 12.08 -7.61
CA ALA A 117 -0.41 11.30 -8.85
C ALA A 117 0.88 10.55 -9.24
N ARG A 118 2.05 11.12 -8.89
CA ARG A 118 3.36 10.58 -9.22
C ARG A 118 3.61 9.21 -8.57
N GLN A 119 3.27 9.04 -7.29
CA GLN A 119 3.54 7.77 -6.60
C GLN A 119 2.58 6.66 -6.97
N ARG A 120 1.30 7.00 -7.18
CA ARG A 120 0.36 6.06 -7.82
C ARG A 120 0.89 5.60 -9.16
N HIS A 121 1.46 6.52 -9.94
CA HIS A 121 2.05 6.20 -11.24
C HIS A 121 3.26 5.27 -11.12
N TYR A 122 4.14 5.42 -10.11
CA TYR A 122 5.27 4.51 -9.90
C TYR A 122 4.84 3.10 -9.55
N ILE A 123 3.94 2.94 -8.57
CA ILE A 123 3.44 1.62 -8.17
C ILE A 123 2.69 0.97 -9.33
N TYR A 124 1.88 1.76 -10.06
CA TYR A 124 1.15 1.30 -11.24
C TYR A 124 2.10 0.86 -12.37
N LEU A 125 3.08 1.69 -12.76
CA LEU A 125 4.05 1.36 -13.80
C LEU A 125 4.87 0.12 -13.45
N TYR A 126 5.24 -0.04 -12.18
CA TYR A 126 5.95 -1.23 -11.72
C TYR A 126 5.10 -2.49 -11.84
N CYS A 127 3.86 -2.47 -11.32
CA CYS A 127 2.97 -3.61 -11.43
C CYS A 127 2.66 -3.95 -12.91
N MET A 128 2.49 -2.93 -13.77
CA MET A 128 2.34 -3.13 -15.21
C MET A 128 3.59 -3.78 -15.84
N GLY A 129 4.79 -3.40 -15.38
CA GLY A 129 6.05 -4.02 -15.78
C GLY A 129 6.17 -5.50 -15.36
N LEU A 130 5.49 -5.89 -14.29
CA LEU A 130 5.36 -7.28 -13.83
C LEU A 130 4.22 -8.06 -14.53
N GLN A 131 3.63 -7.52 -15.61
CA GLN A 131 2.45 -8.09 -16.29
C GLN A 131 1.29 -8.38 -15.32
N THR A 132 1.13 -7.50 -14.34
CA THR A 132 0.16 -7.66 -13.25
C THR A 132 -1.07 -6.80 -13.50
N GLU A 133 -2.28 -7.35 -13.31
CA GLU A 133 -3.49 -6.53 -13.32
C GLU A 133 -3.61 -5.75 -12.00
N VAL A 134 -3.73 -4.43 -12.08
CA VAL A 134 -3.79 -3.53 -10.92
C VAL A 134 -5.20 -3.03 -10.69
N HIS A 135 -5.79 -3.41 -9.55
CA HIS A 135 -7.09 -2.87 -9.13
C HIS A 135 -6.91 -1.78 -8.07
N LEU A 136 -7.57 -0.64 -8.28
CA LEU A 136 -7.55 0.48 -7.33
C LEU A 136 -8.78 0.43 -6.43
N LEU A 137 -8.60 0.05 -5.17
CA LEU A 137 -9.71 0.07 -4.21
C LEU A 137 -9.65 1.35 -3.38
N MET A 138 -10.40 2.38 -3.77
CA MET A 138 -10.63 3.54 -2.91
C MET A 138 -11.86 3.32 -2.02
N LYS A 139 -11.64 2.95 -0.76
CA LYS A 139 -12.73 2.93 0.22
C LYS A 139 -13.01 4.36 0.70
N LEU A 140 -13.72 5.13 -0.13
CA LEU A 140 -14.43 6.32 0.32
C LEU A 140 -15.41 5.88 1.40
N SER A 141 -15.36 6.50 2.57
CA SER A 141 -16.40 6.36 3.57
C SER A 141 -17.73 6.79 2.95
N LEU A 142 -18.48 5.83 2.41
CA LEU A 142 -19.91 5.96 2.14
C LEU A 142 -20.61 6.07 3.49
N CYS A 143 -20.63 7.29 4.02
CA CYS A 143 -21.72 7.67 4.90
C CYS A 143 -23.01 7.58 4.05
N SER A 144 -23.72 6.47 4.24
CA SER A 144 -25.09 6.20 3.79
C SER A 144 -25.30 5.94 2.29
N LYS A 145 -25.37 4.63 1.98
CA LYS A 145 -26.27 3.91 1.05
C LYS A 145 -25.53 3.00 0.07
N ARG A 146 -25.59 1.70 0.39
CA ARG A 146 -25.51 0.49 -0.46
C ARG A 146 -24.41 0.44 -1.53
N GLY A 147 -23.50 -0.52 -1.34
CA GLY A 147 -22.63 -1.05 -2.40
C GLY A 147 -21.19 -0.58 -2.26
N ALA A 148 -20.27 -1.53 -2.11
CA ALA A 148 -18.85 -1.26 -2.27
C ALA A 148 -18.61 -0.76 -3.71
N ALA A 149 -18.08 0.44 -3.85
CA ALA A 149 -17.61 0.94 -5.14
C ALA A 149 -16.20 0.39 -5.36
N VAL A 150 -16.07 -0.62 -6.22
CA VAL A 150 -14.82 -0.88 -6.93
C VAL A 150 -14.83 0.11 -8.08
N LEU A 151 -13.91 1.08 -8.05
CA LEU A 151 -13.70 1.99 -9.18
C LEU A 151 -12.70 1.30 -10.10
N GLU A 152 -13.20 0.49 -11.03
CA GLU A 152 -12.42 0.07 -12.19
C GLU A 152 -12.17 1.33 -13.02
N LEU A 153 -10.91 1.74 -13.12
CA LEU A 153 -10.49 2.69 -14.13
C LEU A 153 -10.37 1.91 -15.44
N GLU A 154 -11.37 2.03 -16.31
CA GLU A 154 -11.07 1.98 -17.74
C GLU A 154 -10.16 3.17 -18.04
N VAL A 155 -8.96 2.88 -18.53
CA VAL A 155 -8.02 3.89 -19.06
C VAL A 155 -8.57 4.45 -20.36
#